data_AF-A0A9E5KW60-F1
#
_entry.id   AF-A0A9E5KW60-F1
#
_cell.length_a   1.000
_cell.length_b   1.000
_cell.length_c   1.000
_cell.angle_alpha   90.00
_cell.angle_beta   90.00
_cell.angle_gamma   90.00
#
_symmetry.space_group_name_H-M   'P 1'
#
loop_
_entity.id
_entity.type
_entity.pdbx_description
1 polymer ?
#
loop_
_entity_poly.entity_id
_entity_poly.type
_entity_poly.pdbx_seq_one_letter_code
_entity_poly.pdbx_strand_id
1 'polypeptide(L)'
;LALRWYKLPYKAALVVTLAFTYIPFIAESFSQISDSHRLREFDDRQRKKVFDRVKDLLPTLTSVLVVALRSIPNLAMSLELRGFGLDNKRTSYHTLASYRHTFTHFMLSCIIVVVLFFIARV
;
A
#
# COMPACT_ATOMS: atom_id res chain seq x y z
N LEU A 1 1.00 -13.27 -2.04
CA LEU A 1 0.94 -14.71 -1.68
C LEU A 1 -0.28 -15.05 -0.80
N ALA A 2 -0.59 -14.26 0.23
CA ALA A 2 -1.78 -14.47 1.06
C ALA A 2 -3.11 -14.44 0.27
N LEU A 3 -3.25 -13.55 -0.73
CA LEU A 3 -4.47 -13.45 -1.53
C LEU A 3 -4.77 -14.66 -2.43
N ARG A 4 -3.82 -15.57 -2.67
CA ARG A 4 -4.06 -16.77 -3.49
C ARG A 4 -4.95 -17.78 -2.78
N TRP A 5 -4.99 -17.73 -1.44
CA TRP A 5 -5.87 -18.57 -0.61
C TRP A 5 -7.34 -18.24 -0.85
N TYR A 6 -7.66 -17.00 -1.23
CA TYR A 6 -9.00 -16.55 -1.56
C TYR A 6 -9.45 -16.90 -3.00
N LYS A 7 -8.69 -17.75 -3.72
CA LYS A 7 -8.93 -18.11 -5.14
C LYS A 7 -9.06 -16.91 -6.10
N LEU A 8 -8.47 -15.76 -5.74
CA LEU A 8 -8.44 -14.58 -6.61
C LEU A 8 -7.60 -14.85 -7.88
N PRO A 9 -8.01 -14.31 -9.04
CA PRO A 9 -7.22 -14.43 -10.27
C PRO A 9 -5.85 -13.77 -10.09
N TYR A 10 -4.82 -14.34 -10.71
CA TYR A 10 -3.42 -13.88 -10.54
C TYR A 10 -3.24 -12.37 -10.76
N LYS A 11 -3.94 -11.81 -11.76
CA LYS A 11 -3.92 -10.37 -12.06
C LYS A 11 -4.39 -9.53 -10.85
N ALA A 12 -5.46 -9.95 -10.18
CA ALA A 12 -5.96 -9.23 -9.01
C ALA A 12 -4.98 -9.30 -7.82
N ALA A 13 -4.42 -10.48 -7.56
CA ALA A 13 -3.42 -10.64 -6.50
C ALA A 13 -2.14 -9.81 -6.77
N LEU A 14 -1.74 -9.70 -8.03
CA LEU A 14 -0.61 -8.86 -8.46
C LEU A 14 -0.92 -7.37 -8.21
N VAL A 15 -2.09 -6.89 -8.65
CA VAL A 15 -2.51 -5.48 -8.46
C VAL A 15 -2.51 -5.11 -6.99
N VAL A 16 -3.05 -5.97 -6.12
CA VAL A 16 -3.07 -5.72 -4.67
C VAL A 16 -1.65 -5.68 -4.09
N THR A 17 -0.78 -6.61 -4.50
CA THR A 17 0.61 -6.62 -4.03
C THR A 17 1.34 -5.36 -4.46
N LEU A 18 1.18 -4.95 -5.73
CA LEU A 18 1.72 -3.70 -6.25
C LEU A 18 1.17 -2.51 -5.48
N ALA A 19 -0.14 -2.44 -5.23
CA ALA A 19 -0.74 -1.35 -4.45
C ALA A 19 -0.08 -1.21 -3.07
N PHE A 20 0.10 -2.30 -2.33
CA PHE A 20 0.77 -2.27 -1.02
C PHE A 20 2.24 -1.82 -1.11
N THR A 21 2.97 -2.20 -2.16
CA THR A 21 4.34 -1.72 -2.39
C THR A 21 4.36 -0.24 -2.84
N TYR A 22 3.35 0.23 -3.55
CA TYR A 22 3.27 1.59 -4.08
C TYR A 22 2.83 2.64 -3.04
N ILE A 23 2.02 2.26 -2.06
CA ILE A 23 1.60 3.18 -0.98
C ILE A 23 2.80 3.88 -0.30
N PRO A 24 3.82 3.17 0.22
CA PRO A 24 4.96 3.82 0.86
C PRO A 24 5.77 4.67 -0.14
N PHE A 25 5.91 4.21 -1.39
CA PHE A 25 6.61 4.96 -2.44
C PHE A 25 5.94 6.30 -2.78
N ILE A 26 4.60 6.33 -2.86
CA ILE A 26 3.84 7.55 -3.12
C ILE A 26 3.91 8.49 -1.92
N ALA A 27 3.89 7.96 -0.69
CA ALA A 27 4.02 8.78 0.52
C ALA A 27 5.39 9.49 0.58
N GLU A 28 6.46 8.78 0.25
CA GLU A 28 7.81 9.35 0.18
C GLU A 28 7.92 10.42 -0.92
N SER A 29 7.40 10.12 -2.12
CA SER A 29 7.37 11.07 -3.23
C SER A 29 6.59 12.34 -2.87
N PHE A 30 5.45 12.19 -2.19
CA PHE A 30 4.67 13.32 -1.68
C PHE A 30 5.47 14.16 -0.68
N SER A 31 6.19 13.54 0.26
CA SER A 31 7.02 14.26 1.22
C SER A 31 8.10 15.07 0.52
N GLN A 32 8.85 14.45 -0.39
CA GLN A 32 9.93 15.11 -1.14
C GLN A 32 9.42 16.30 -1.97
N ILE A 33 8.28 16.13 -2.63
CA ILE A 33 7.64 17.18 -3.44
C ILE A 33 7.12 18.29 -2.53
N SER A 34 6.46 17.95 -1.42
CA SER A 34 5.97 18.93 -0.45
C SER A 34 7.11 19.76 0.13
N ASP A 35 8.22 19.13 0.50
CA ASP A 35 9.39 19.84 1.02
C ASP A 35 10.04 20.71 -0.06
N SER A 36 10.10 20.25 -1.31
CA SER A 36 10.57 21.07 -2.44
C SER A 36 9.70 22.31 -2.67
N HIS A 37 8.38 22.18 -2.62
CA HIS A 37 7.46 23.31 -2.72
C HIS A 37 7.60 24.27 -1.54
N ARG A 38 7.80 23.76 -0.32
CA ARG A 38 8.02 24.58 0.89
C ARG A 38 9.32 25.38 0.85
N LEU A 39 10.35 24.89 0.19
CA LEU A 39 11.59 25.64 -0.03
C LEU A 39 11.40 26.75 -1.08
N ARG A 40 10.52 26.52 -2.06
CA ARG A 40 10.26 27.42 -3.18
C ARG A 40 9.29 28.54 -2.79
N GLU A 41 8.28 28.19 -2.02
CA GLU A 41 7.33 29.11 -1.40
C GLU A 41 7.65 29.17 0.10
N PHE A 42 8.43 30.19 0.49
CA PHE A 42 8.60 30.54 1.90
C PHE A 42 7.26 31.01 2.45
N ASP A 43 6.48 30.07 2.97
CA ASP A 43 5.11 30.33 3.38
C ASP A 43 4.92 30.21 4.90
N ASP A 44 4.46 31.31 5.48
CA ASP A 44 4.33 31.49 6.91
C ASP A 44 3.00 30.87 7.39
N ARG A 45 3.03 29.55 7.62
CA ARG A 45 1.84 28.71 7.93
C ARG A 45 0.97 29.23 9.09
N GLN A 46 1.52 30.09 9.95
CA GLN A 46 0.81 30.66 11.10
C GLN A 46 -0.24 31.71 10.71
N ARG A 47 -0.14 32.36 9.54
CA ARG A 47 -1.09 33.43 9.14
C ARG A 47 -2.14 33.04 8.11
N LYS A 48 -2.09 31.84 7.52
CA LYS A 48 -3.01 31.45 6.43
C LYS A 48 -4.36 30.92 6.91
N LYS A 49 -5.42 31.37 6.22
CA LYS A 49 -6.77 30.83 6.36
C LYS A 49 -6.84 29.40 5.82
N VAL A 50 -7.82 28.63 6.29
CA VAL A 50 -8.01 27.23 5.90
C VAL A 50 -8.21 27.06 4.39
N PHE A 51 -8.82 28.04 3.72
CA PHE A 51 -9.05 28.02 2.28
C PHE A 51 -7.76 28.14 1.46
N ASP A 52 -6.82 28.99 1.90
CA ASP A 52 -5.54 29.16 1.21
C ASP A 52 -4.70 27.89 1.30
N ARG A 53 -4.75 27.18 2.45
CA ARG A 53 -4.08 25.88 2.63
C ARG A 53 -4.56 24.81 1.64
N VAL A 54 -5.86 24.79 1.31
CA VAL A 54 -6.40 23.84 0.33
C VAL A 54 -5.89 24.17 -1.07
N LYS A 55 -5.80 25.45 -1.41
CA LYS A 55 -5.28 25.90 -2.70
C LYS A 55 -3.80 25.53 -2.87
N ASP A 56 -3.00 25.64 -1.81
CA ASP A 56 -1.58 25.28 -1.81
C ASP A 56 -1.33 23.76 -1.91
N LEU A 57 -2.32 22.94 -1.55
CA LEU A 57 -2.25 21.49 -1.72
C LEU A 57 -2.44 21.07 -3.19
N LEU A 58 -3.13 21.87 -4.01
CA LEU A 58 -3.42 21.53 -5.40
C LEU A 58 -2.14 21.32 -6.24
N PRO A 59 -1.13 22.21 -6.23
CA PRO A 59 0.13 22.01 -6.97
C PRO A 59 0.93 20.78 -6.53
N THR A 60 0.90 20.46 -5.23
CA THR A 60 1.59 19.28 -4.68
C THR A 60 0.90 18.01 -5.17
N LEU A 61 -0.44 17.96 -5.13
CA LEU A 61 -1.23 16.82 -5.59
C LEU A 61 -1.08 16.58 -7.10
N THR A 62 -1.12 17.64 -7.91
CA THR A 62 -0.94 17.51 -9.37
C THR A 62 0.47 17.01 -9.71
N SER A 63 1.50 17.48 -9.02
CA SER A 63 2.87 17.03 -9.22
C SER A 63 3.05 15.55 -8.86
N VAL A 64 2.51 15.12 -7.72
CA VAL A 64 2.55 13.70 -7.31
C VAL A 64 1.78 12.82 -8.29
N LEU A 65 0.63 13.27 -8.79
CA LEU A 65 -0.13 12.56 -9.81
C LEU A 65 0.69 12.36 -11.09
N VAL A 66 1.38 13.41 -11.56
CA VAL A 66 2.23 13.32 -12.76
C VAL A 66 3.37 12.32 -12.54
N VAL A 67 4.01 12.32 -11.37
CA VAL A 67 5.06 11.35 -11.02
C VAL A 67 4.52 9.92 -11.03
N ALA A 68 3.36 9.70 -10.41
CA ALA A 68 2.71 8.39 -10.39
C ALA A 68 2.38 7.92 -11.81
N LEU A 69 1.79 8.77 -12.65
CA LEU A 69 1.44 8.44 -14.04
C LEU A 69 2.68 8.12 -14.89
N ARG A 70 3.79 8.84 -14.73
CA ARG A 70 5.05 8.56 -15.43
C ARG A 70 5.66 7.21 -15.05
N SER A 71 5.39 6.71 -13.85
CA SER A 71 5.90 5.41 -13.40
C SER A 71 5.16 4.22 -14.04
N ILE A 72 3.89 4.39 -14.43
CA ILE A 72 3.05 3.32 -15.00
C ILE A 72 3.67 2.66 -16.23
N PRO A 73 4.08 3.36 -17.30
CA PRO A 73 4.64 2.72 -18.49
C PRO A 73 5.96 1.99 -18.19
N ASN A 74 6.80 2.54 -17.30
CA ASN A 74 8.04 1.89 -16.87
C ASN A 74 7.77 0.57 -16.13
N LEU A 75 6.72 0.53 -15.31
CA LEU A 75 6.28 -0.69 -14.65
C LEU A 75 5.70 -1.69 -15.62
N ALA A 76 4.85 -1.25 -16.54
CA ALA A 76 4.25 -2.10 -17.55
C ALA A 76 5.34 -2.77 -18.40
N MET A 77 6.29 -1.99 -18.90
CA MET A 77 7.45 -2.49 -19.64
C MET A 77 8.27 -3.48 -18.80
N SER A 78 8.54 -3.16 -17.53
CA SER A 78 9.26 -4.07 -16.62
C SER A 78 8.52 -5.39 -16.37
N LEU A 79 7.19 -5.34 -16.33
CA LEU A 79 6.33 -6.53 -16.19
C LEU A 79 6.36 -7.35 -17.48
N GLU A 80 6.24 -6.72 -18.65
CA GLU A 80 6.33 -7.38 -19.96
C GLU A 80 7.68 -8.06 -20.17
N LEU A 81 8.79 -7.39 -19.81
CA LEU A 81 10.14 -7.98 -19.84
C LEU A 81 10.29 -9.19 -18.91
N ARG A 82 9.58 -9.20 -17.78
CA ARG A 82 9.48 -10.37 -16.88
C ARG A 82 8.50 -11.43 -17.39
N GLY A 83 7.99 -11.28 -18.60
CA GLY A 83 7.06 -12.19 -19.25
C GLY A 83 5.64 -12.12 -18.68
N PHE A 84 5.21 -11.00 -18.10
CA PHE A 84 3.80 -10.77 -17.77
C PHE A 84 2.98 -10.67 -19.07
N GLY A 85 1.87 -11.42 -19.18
CA GLY A 85 1.06 -11.49 -20.41
C GLY A 85 1.13 -12.85 -21.13
N LEU A 86 2.16 -13.66 -20.90
CA LEU A 86 2.22 -15.04 -21.40
C LEU A 86 1.34 -15.98 -20.57
N ASP A 87 0.63 -16.89 -21.24
CA ASP A 87 -0.29 -17.89 -20.66
C ASP A 87 0.42 -19.12 -20.05
N ASN A 88 1.73 -18.99 -19.79
CA ASN A 88 2.55 -20.08 -19.30
C ASN A 88 2.24 -20.43 -17.83
N LYS A 89 2.39 -21.70 -17.44
CA LYS A 89 2.21 -22.16 -16.05
C LYS A 89 3.15 -21.39 -15.11
N ARG A 90 2.58 -20.49 -14.30
CA ARG A 90 3.34 -19.65 -13.35
C ARG A 90 3.74 -20.45 -12.11
N THR A 91 5.00 -20.36 -11.73
CA THR A 91 5.52 -20.91 -10.46
C THR A 91 5.51 -19.84 -9.36
N SER A 92 5.40 -20.25 -8.10
CA SER A 92 5.39 -19.34 -6.94
C SER A 92 6.70 -19.51 -6.18
N TYR A 93 7.54 -18.47 -6.16
CA TYR A 93 8.83 -18.52 -5.47
C TYR A 93 8.66 -18.54 -3.96
N HIS A 94 7.83 -17.64 -3.43
CA HIS A 94 7.45 -17.69 -2.03
C HIS A 94 6.29 -18.67 -1.88
N THR A 95 6.40 -19.62 -0.95
CA THR A 95 5.30 -20.47 -0.50
C THR A 95 5.10 -20.15 0.99
N LEU A 96 3.86 -19.93 1.40
CA LEU A 96 3.57 -19.65 2.81
C LEU A 96 3.76 -20.98 3.55
N ALA A 97 4.85 -21.11 4.30
CA ALA A 97 5.12 -22.30 5.07
C ALA A 97 4.01 -22.50 6.12
N SER A 98 3.31 -23.63 5.99
CA SER A 98 2.34 -24.29 6.87
C SER A 98 1.68 -23.49 8.02
N TYR A 99 0.35 -23.46 7.93
CA TYR A 99 -0.71 -22.99 8.85
C TYR A 99 -0.66 -23.53 10.31
N ARG A 100 0.27 -24.44 10.67
CA ARG A 100 0.28 -25.09 11.99
C ARG A 100 0.53 -24.12 13.14
N HIS A 101 1.35 -23.09 12.95
CA HIS A 101 1.55 -22.03 13.95
C HIS A 101 0.42 -20.99 13.95
N THR A 102 -0.25 -20.75 12.81
CA THR A 102 -1.34 -19.78 12.74
C THR A 102 -2.58 -20.27 13.51
N PHE A 103 -2.84 -21.58 13.49
CA PHE A 103 -3.94 -22.20 14.24
C PHE A 103 -3.75 -22.08 15.76
N THR A 104 -2.52 -22.28 16.27
CA THR A 104 -2.24 -22.16 17.70
C THR A 104 -2.38 -20.71 18.18
N HIS A 105 -1.91 -19.73 17.42
CA HIS A 105 -2.09 -18.31 17.74
C HIS A 105 -3.55 -17.86 17.68
N PHE A 106 -4.35 -18.41 16.76
CA PHE A 106 -5.78 -18.12 16.67
C PHE A 106 -6.57 -18.69 17.87
N MET A 107 -6.29 -19.95 18.25
CA MET A 107 -6.88 -20.57 19.44
C MET A 107 -6.52 -19.80 20.72
N LEU A 108 -5.26 -19.40 20.89
CA LEU A 108 -4.81 -18.61 22.05
C LEU A 108 -5.55 -17.27 22.15
N SER A 109 -5.67 -16.54 21.02
CA SER A 109 -6.39 -15.25 20.97
C SER A 109 -7.85 -15.40 21.39
N CYS A 110 -8.52 -16.45 20.90
CA CYS A 110 -9.93 -16.71 21.22
C CYS A 110 -10.12 -17.04 22.71
N ILE A 111 -9.22 -17.85 23.29
CA ILE A 111 -9.24 -18.21 24.72
C ILE A 111 -9.08 -16.97 25.61
N ILE A 112 -8.15 -16.07 25.27
CA ILE A 112 -7.91 -14.83 26.04
C ILE A 112 -9.18 -13.96 26.10
N VAL A 113 -9.86 -13.79 24.96
CA VAL A 113 -11.09 -13.00 24.88
C VAL A 113 -12.22 -13.64 25.71
N VAL A 114 -12.37 -14.97 25.65
CA VAL A 114 -13.40 -15.70 26.42
C VAL A 114 -13.15 -15.61 27.92
N VAL A 115 -11.90 -15.76 28.37
CA VAL A 115 -11.53 -15.64 29.79
C VAL A 115 -11.79 -14.23 30.32
N LEU A 116 -11.41 -13.19 29.56
CA LEU A 116 -11.70 -11.80 29.92
C LEU A 116 -13.21 -11.53 30.05
N PHE A 117 -14.01 -12.06 29.11
CA PHE A 117 -15.45 -11.91 29.15
C PHE A 117 -16.08 -12.60 30.38
N PHE A 118 -15.54 -13.76 30.79
CA PHE A 118 -16.04 -14.49 31.95
C PHE A 118 -15.70 -13.78 33.26
N ILE A 119 -14.47 -13.24 33.39
CA ILE A 119 -14.06 -12.46 34.57
C ILE A 119 -14.83 -11.14 34.67
N ALA A 120 -15.10 -10.47 33.55
CA ALA A 120 -15.87 -9.22 33.57
C ALA A 120 -17.38 -9.42 33.83
N ARG A 121 -17.88 -10.66 33.72
CA ARG A 121 -19.28 -11.01 33.94
C ARG A 121 -19.56 -11.58 35.34
N VAL A 122 -18.53 -12.09 36.03
CA VAL A 122 -18.58 -12.53 37.44
C VAL A 122 -18.44 -11.32 38.35
#